data_AF-A0A7H0NTF4-F1
#
_entry.id   AF-A0A7H0NTF4-F1
#
_cell.length_a   1.000
_cell.length_b   1.000
_cell.length_c   1.000
_cell.angle_alpha   90.00
_cell.angle_beta   90.00
_cell.angle_gamma   90.00
#
_symmetry.space_group_name_H-M   'P 1'
#
loop_
_entity.id
_entity.type
_entity.pdbx_description
1 polymer ?
#
loop_
_entity_poly.entity_id
_entity_poly.type
_entity_poly.pdbx_seq_one_letter_code
_entity_poly.pdbx_strand_id
1 'polypeptide(L)'
;MTVVLSLIVSWLWYRHWHDGNVNSQRREQTRASILERAQATANNTNSALARSGSTDTDALADVIWRHSKAPVITYDTSRPEFTATAAVSAHYDEKVMIPGGGNAEVSRCFTFTYTQRPNETWTSKVSEWGDDVCRPSTQIGGRARLALTRISSMNAEDLSLTRVQNALDPTRRRSFDVKNVVRRGGIVRIFVLVSSSGAEVEQCYRFTRRVSGSGTQDTATAVPTPFC
;
A
#
# COMPACT_ATOMS: atom_id res chain seq x y z
N MET A 1 -32.65 -15.87 46.49
CA MET A 1 -31.63 -16.25 45.48
C MET A 1 -31.97 -15.72 44.08
N THR A 2 -33.25 -15.57 43.72
CA THR A 2 -33.72 -15.01 42.43
C THR A 2 -33.35 -13.53 42.21
N VAL A 3 -33.48 -12.67 43.23
CA VAL A 3 -33.18 -11.23 43.12
C VAL A 3 -31.71 -10.96 42.76
N VAL A 4 -30.78 -11.72 43.33
CA VAL A 4 -29.34 -11.59 43.05
C VAL A 4 -29.03 -12.00 41.61
N LEU A 5 -29.65 -13.07 41.12
CA LEU A 5 -29.50 -13.51 39.72
C LEU A 5 -30.08 -12.48 38.74
N SER A 6 -31.23 -11.88 39.06
CA SER A 6 -31.83 -10.83 38.23
C SER A 6 -30.93 -9.59 38.13
N LEU A 7 -30.32 -9.16 39.24
CA LEU A 7 -29.38 -8.04 39.24
C LEU A 7 -28.12 -8.33 38.42
N ILE A 8 -27.59 -9.55 38.50
CA ILE A 8 -26.43 -9.97 37.70
C ILE A 8 -26.80 -9.96 36.20
N VAL A 9 -27.94 -10.51 35.81
CA VAL A 9 -28.37 -10.53 34.41
C VAL A 9 -28.61 -9.11 33.88
N SER A 10 -29.27 -8.23 34.64
CA SER A 10 -29.47 -6.83 34.25
C SER A 10 -28.15 -6.06 34.13
N TRP A 11 -27.19 -6.30 35.04
CA TRP A 11 -25.86 -5.69 34.97
C TRP A 11 -25.06 -6.18 33.76
N LEU A 12 -25.09 -7.49 33.49
CA LEU A 12 -24.43 -8.08 32.31
C LEU A 12 -25.01 -7.53 31.00
N TRP A 13 -26.34 -7.39 30.93
CA TRP A 13 -27.02 -6.80 29.78
C TRP A 13 -26.65 -5.33 29.58
N TYR A 14 -26.73 -4.52 30.64
CA TYR A 14 -26.35 -3.10 30.59
C TYR A 14 -24.90 -2.93 30.15
N ARG A 15 -23.99 -3.74 30.70
CA ARG A 15 -22.57 -3.68 30.36
C ARG A 15 -22.32 -4.10 28.91
N HIS A 16 -22.94 -5.18 28.44
CA HIS A 16 -22.83 -5.62 27.05
C HIS A 16 -23.32 -4.55 26.07
N TRP A 17 -24.48 -3.95 26.35
CA TRP A 17 -25.03 -2.86 25.56
C TRP A 17 -24.13 -1.61 25.58
N HIS A 18 -23.66 -1.20 26.76
CA HIS A 18 -22.81 -0.04 26.94
C HIS A 18 -21.45 -0.21 26.24
N ASP A 19 -20.79 -1.36 26.43
CA ASP A 19 -19.51 -1.66 25.78
C ASP A 19 -19.67 -1.73 24.26
N GLY A 20 -20.77 -2.31 23.76
CA GLY A 20 -21.12 -2.31 22.34
C GLY A 20 -21.30 -0.90 21.76
N ASN A 21 -21.98 0.00 22.49
CA ASN A 21 -22.18 1.39 22.07
C ASN A 21 -20.87 2.20 22.10
N VAL A 22 -20.02 2.00 23.12
CA VAL A 22 -18.70 2.66 23.17
C VAL A 22 -17.80 2.17 22.04
N ASN A 23 -17.79 0.87 21.76
CA ASN A 23 -16.98 0.31 20.67
C ASN A 23 -17.48 0.78 19.30
N SER A 24 -18.80 0.90 19.09
CA SER A 24 -19.35 1.46 17.85
C SER A 24 -18.95 2.92 17.65
N GLN A 25 -19.02 3.75 18.69
CA GLN A 25 -18.56 5.15 18.66
C GLN A 25 -17.06 5.24 18.36
N ARG A 26 -16.21 4.45 19.03
CA ARG A 26 -14.76 4.43 18.79
C ARG A 26 -14.44 3.98 17.37
N ARG A 27 -15.14 2.97 16.87
CA ARG A 27 -15.00 2.50 15.48
C ARG A 27 -15.35 3.61 14.49
N GLU A 28 -16.43 4.37 14.74
CA GLU A 28 -16.84 5.46 13.86
C GLU A 28 -15.87 6.64 13.89
N GLN A 29 -15.39 7.04 15.08
CA GLN A 29 -14.32 8.04 15.22
C GLN A 29 -13.03 7.61 14.50
N THR A 30 -12.69 6.32 14.60
CA THR A 30 -11.51 5.76 13.91
C THR A 30 -11.69 5.80 12.39
N ARG A 31 -12.89 5.49 11.87
CA ARG A 31 -13.22 5.63 10.45
C ARG A 31 -13.11 7.08 9.97
N ALA A 32 -13.67 8.02 10.70
CA ALA A 32 -13.57 9.45 10.38
C ALA A 32 -12.09 9.91 10.33
N SER A 33 -11.28 9.48 11.30
CA SER A 33 -9.83 9.75 11.30
C SER A 33 -9.10 9.13 10.10
N ILE A 34 -9.49 7.92 9.67
CA ILE A 34 -8.92 7.28 8.48
C ILE A 34 -9.28 8.07 7.21
N LEU A 35 -10.53 8.51 7.06
CA LEU A 35 -10.97 9.32 5.93
C LEU A 35 -10.24 10.67 5.88
N GLU A 36 -10.09 11.34 7.04
CA GLU A 36 -9.34 12.58 7.15
C GLU A 36 -7.87 12.41 6.74
N ARG A 37 -7.22 11.32 7.19
CA ARG A 37 -5.84 10.99 6.76
C ARG A 37 -5.76 10.70 5.27
N ALA A 38 -6.74 10.00 4.70
CA ALA A 38 -6.80 9.76 3.26
C ALA A 38 -6.91 11.08 2.49
N GLN A 39 -7.78 12.00 2.92
CA GLN A 39 -7.92 13.32 2.31
C GLN A 39 -6.63 14.14 2.44
N ALA A 40 -5.99 14.13 3.62
CA ALA A 40 -4.72 14.81 3.82
C ALA A 40 -3.60 14.23 2.94
N THR A 41 -3.56 12.91 2.77
CA THR A 41 -2.63 12.21 1.87
C THR A 41 -2.85 12.63 0.42
N ALA A 42 -4.10 12.70 -0.01
CA ALA A 42 -4.47 13.16 -1.35
C ALA A 42 -3.99 14.60 -1.60
N ASN A 43 -4.33 15.51 -0.68
CA ASN A 43 -3.97 16.93 -0.78
C ASN A 43 -2.45 17.12 -0.78
N ASN A 44 -1.73 16.45 0.12
CA ASN A 44 -0.26 16.52 0.20
C ASN A 44 0.41 16.00 -1.08
N THR A 45 -0.11 14.90 -1.64
CA THR A 45 0.37 14.34 -2.91
C THR A 45 0.09 15.30 -4.07
N ASN A 46 -1.11 15.90 -4.10
CA ASN A 46 -1.50 16.88 -5.10
C ASN A 46 -0.56 18.10 -5.12
N SER A 47 -0.25 18.64 -3.93
CA SER A 47 0.72 19.73 -3.78
C SER A 47 2.15 19.31 -4.15
N ALA A 48 2.54 18.05 -3.91
CA ALA A 48 3.84 17.54 -4.32
C ALA A 48 3.94 17.38 -5.85
N LEU A 49 2.88 16.90 -6.50
CA LEU A 49 2.79 16.81 -7.96
C LEU A 49 2.90 18.19 -8.61
N ALA A 50 2.16 19.18 -8.11
CA ALA A 50 2.23 20.56 -8.58
C ALA A 50 3.64 21.16 -8.43
N ARG A 51 4.32 20.91 -7.30
CA ARG A 51 5.70 21.39 -7.07
C ARG A 51 6.75 20.66 -7.88
N SER A 52 6.49 19.41 -8.31
CA SER A 52 7.47 18.62 -9.05
C SER A 52 7.79 19.22 -10.42
N GLY A 53 6.82 19.90 -11.05
CA GLY A 53 6.94 20.41 -12.42
C GLY A 53 7.19 19.34 -13.48
N SER A 54 7.11 18.05 -13.12
CA SER A 54 7.42 16.95 -14.01
C SER A 54 6.26 16.66 -14.96
N THR A 55 6.57 16.30 -16.19
CA THR A 55 5.64 15.69 -17.15
C THR A 55 5.98 14.23 -17.44
N ASP A 56 7.11 13.74 -16.91
CA ASP A 56 7.52 12.34 -17.03
C ASP A 56 6.64 11.46 -16.12
N THR A 57 5.98 10.47 -16.74
CA THR A 57 5.00 9.61 -16.07
C THR A 57 5.60 8.79 -14.93
N ASP A 58 6.84 8.31 -15.11
CA ASP A 58 7.56 7.54 -14.08
C ASP A 58 7.94 8.40 -12.87
N ALA A 59 8.39 9.63 -13.11
CA ALA A 59 8.69 10.59 -12.06
C ALA A 59 7.43 11.01 -11.29
N LEU A 60 6.30 11.18 -11.99
CA LEU A 60 5.00 11.48 -11.35
C LEU A 60 4.50 10.30 -10.53
N ALA A 61 4.61 9.06 -11.03
CA ALA A 61 4.30 7.85 -10.26
C ALA A 61 5.18 7.73 -9.00
N ASP A 62 6.46 8.09 -9.07
CA ASP A 62 7.35 8.12 -7.90
C ASP A 62 6.93 9.18 -6.86
N VAL A 63 6.47 10.36 -7.29
CA VAL A 63 5.88 11.36 -6.38
C VAL A 63 4.65 10.79 -5.69
N ILE A 64 3.72 10.19 -6.44
CA ILE A 64 2.50 9.59 -5.88
C ILE A 64 2.86 8.49 -4.89
N TRP A 65 3.77 7.58 -5.25
CA TRP A 65 4.24 6.51 -4.38
C TRP A 65 4.83 7.04 -3.07
N ARG A 66 5.71 8.05 -3.14
CA ARG A 66 6.38 8.58 -1.95
C ARG A 66 5.40 9.14 -0.92
N HIS A 67 4.33 9.78 -1.37
CA HIS A 67 3.35 10.45 -0.50
C HIS A 67 2.16 9.56 -0.11
N SER A 68 1.64 8.75 -1.02
CA SER A 68 0.47 7.89 -0.78
C SER A 68 0.81 6.50 -0.24
N LYS A 69 2.04 6.02 -0.51
CA LYS A 69 2.45 4.63 -0.27
C LYS A 69 1.52 3.60 -0.93
N ALA A 70 0.83 3.98 -2.00
CA ALA A 70 -0.06 3.09 -2.74
C ALA A 70 0.73 2.03 -3.52
N PRO A 71 0.51 0.73 -3.24
CA PRO A 71 1.22 -0.34 -3.95
C PRO A 71 0.86 -0.47 -5.43
N VAL A 72 -0.30 0.04 -5.84
CA VAL A 72 -0.76 0.03 -7.23
C VAL A 72 -0.98 1.45 -7.66
N ILE A 73 -0.33 1.84 -8.76
CA ILE A 73 -0.43 3.14 -9.40
C ILE A 73 -0.55 2.89 -10.91
N THR A 74 -1.73 3.15 -11.43
CA THR A 74 -2.03 3.06 -12.86
C THR A 74 -2.08 4.45 -13.47
N TYR A 75 -1.80 4.54 -14.77
CA TYR A 75 -1.90 5.76 -15.55
C TYR A 75 -2.80 5.52 -16.76
N ASP A 76 -3.84 6.32 -16.91
CA ASP A 76 -4.68 6.32 -18.11
C ASP A 76 -4.05 7.27 -19.15
N THR A 77 -3.67 6.74 -20.32
CA THR A 77 -3.10 7.57 -21.39
C THR A 77 -4.16 8.36 -22.16
N SER A 78 -5.43 7.92 -22.11
CA SER A 78 -6.56 8.59 -22.79
C SER A 78 -7.05 9.80 -22.00
N ARG A 79 -6.85 9.80 -20.68
CA ARG A 79 -7.17 10.89 -19.76
C ARG A 79 -5.96 11.01 -18.83
N PRO A 80 -5.14 12.08 -18.90
CA PRO A 80 -3.89 12.19 -18.14
C PRO A 80 -4.15 12.18 -16.63
N GLU A 81 -4.29 10.97 -16.10
CA GLU A 81 -4.87 10.67 -14.81
C GLU A 81 -4.16 9.47 -14.20
N PHE A 82 -3.73 9.65 -12.96
CA PHE A 82 -3.19 8.59 -12.15
C PHE A 82 -4.24 8.09 -11.17
N THR A 83 -4.31 6.77 -11.02
CA THR A 83 -5.12 6.13 -10.00
C THR A 83 -4.23 5.32 -9.09
N ALA A 84 -4.23 5.65 -7.80
CA ALA A 84 -3.44 5.02 -6.77
C ALA A 84 -4.34 4.36 -5.72
N THR A 85 -4.18 3.06 -5.51
CA THR A 85 -5.07 2.28 -4.61
C THR A 85 -4.29 1.77 -3.40
N ALA A 86 -4.76 2.08 -2.20
CA ALA A 86 -4.12 1.68 -0.95
C ALA A 86 -5.14 1.33 0.13
N ALA A 87 -4.82 0.30 0.92
CA ALA A 87 -5.49 0.06 2.20
C ALA A 87 -4.89 1.01 3.26
N VAL A 88 -5.74 1.71 3.98
CA VAL A 88 -5.37 2.58 5.10
C VAL A 88 -6.01 2.02 6.36
N SER A 89 -5.20 1.79 7.38
CA SER A 89 -5.68 1.26 8.65
C SER A 89 -5.32 2.14 9.85
N ALA A 90 -6.14 2.03 10.88
CA ALA A 90 -5.90 2.64 12.18
C ALA A 90 -6.39 1.71 13.29
N HIS A 91 -5.64 1.72 14.40
CA HIS A 91 -5.93 0.96 15.60
C HIS A 91 -6.81 1.77 16.55
N TYR A 92 -7.66 1.09 17.31
CA TYR A 92 -8.44 1.66 18.40
C TYR A 92 -8.53 0.68 19.58
N ASP A 93 -8.58 1.23 20.78
CA ASP A 93 -8.74 0.41 21.98
C ASP A 93 -10.17 -0.10 22.05
N GLU A 94 -10.36 -1.41 21.98
CA GLU A 94 -11.66 -2.05 22.16
C GLU A 94 -11.92 -2.28 23.66
N LYS A 95 -13.11 -1.91 24.14
CA LYS A 95 -13.57 -2.36 25.45
C LYS A 95 -14.09 -3.79 25.32
N VAL A 96 -13.46 -4.73 26.03
CA VAL A 96 -13.95 -6.12 26.14
C VAL A 96 -14.33 -6.46 27.59
N MET A 97 -15.15 -7.50 27.73
CA MET A 97 -15.74 -7.94 28.99
C MET A 97 -14.71 -8.42 30.03
N ILE A 98 -13.48 -8.75 29.61
CA ILE A 98 -12.37 -9.28 30.43
C ILE A 98 -11.28 -8.19 30.57
N PRO A 99 -10.66 -7.99 31.75
CA PRO A 99 -9.52 -7.08 31.90
C PRO A 99 -8.37 -7.48 30.95
N GLY A 100 -8.00 -6.57 30.05
CA GLY A 100 -7.05 -6.81 28.96
C GLY A 100 -7.59 -6.40 27.58
N GLY A 101 -8.20 -5.21 27.48
CA GLY A 101 -8.75 -4.61 26.25
C GLY A 101 -7.97 -4.96 24.99
N GLY A 102 -8.64 -5.57 24.00
CA GLY A 102 -8.03 -5.93 22.72
C GLY A 102 -7.78 -4.69 21.87
N ASN A 103 -6.62 -4.63 21.22
CA ASN A 103 -6.36 -3.63 20.17
C ASN A 103 -7.12 -4.07 18.91
N ALA A 104 -8.10 -3.29 18.48
CA ALA A 104 -8.88 -3.56 17.28
C ALA A 104 -8.44 -2.64 16.13
N GLU A 105 -8.45 -3.17 14.91
CA GLU A 105 -8.04 -2.43 13.71
C GLU A 105 -9.27 -2.12 12.85
N VAL A 106 -9.35 -0.89 12.35
CA VAL A 106 -10.22 -0.54 11.22
C VAL A 106 -9.33 -0.37 10.01
N SER A 107 -9.57 -1.14 8.96
CA SER A 107 -8.97 -0.97 7.64
C SER A 107 -10.02 -0.49 6.65
N ARG A 108 -9.62 0.37 5.71
CA ARG A 108 -10.44 0.83 4.60
C ARG A 108 -9.64 0.90 3.33
N CYS A 109 -10.31 0.65 2.21
CA CYS A 109 -9.72 0.80 0.90
C CYS A 109 -9.97 2.21 0.36
N PHE A 110 -8.92 2.87 -0.10
CA PHE A 110 -9.03 4.15 -0.79
C PHE A 110 -8.41 4.09 -2.17
N THR A 111 -9.10 4.76 -3.10
CA THR A 111 -8.56 5.10 -4.40
C THR A 111 -8.36 6.61 -4.47
N PHE A 112 -7.11 7.00 -4.73
CA PHE A 112 -6.69 8.37 -4.96
C PHE A 112 -6.55 8.59 -6.46
N THR A 113 -7.36 9.51 -7.00
CA THR A 113 -7.31 9.88 -8.41
C THR A 113 -6.65 11.25 -8.53
N TYR A 114 -5.62 11.37 -9.35
CA TYR A 114 -4.92 12.62 -9.62
C TYR A 114 -4.99 12.93 -11.11
N THR A 115 -5.69 14.01 -11.46
CA THR A 115 -5.87 14.42 -12.85
C THR A 115 -5.07 15.68 -13.12
N GLN A 116 -4.31 15.69 -14.21
CA GLN A 116 -3.64 16.87 -14.72
C GLN A 116 -4.50 17.53 -15.78
N ARG A 117 -4.97 18.75 -15.53
CA ARG A 117 -5.76 19.50 -16.50
C ARG A 117 -4.88 20.49 -17.29
N PRO A 118 -5.11 20.66 -18.60
CA PRO A 118 -4.38 21.66 -19.38
C PRO A 118 -4.56 23.06 -18.78
N ASN A 119 -3.45 23.76 -18.53
CA ASN A 119 -3.41 25.12 -17.96
C ASN A 119 -4.01 25.28 -16.54
N GLU A 120 -4.31 24.18 -15.84
CA GLU A 120 -4.79 24.19 -14.46
C GLU A 120 -3.82 23.46 -13.51
N THR A 121 -4.02 23.66 -12.21
CA THR A 121 -3.31 22.89 -11.18
C THR A 121 -3.83 21.46 -11.13
N TRP A 122 -3.01 20.55 -10.60
CA TRP A 122 -3.42 19.17 -10.32
C TRP A 122 -4.69 19.14 -9.45
N THR A 123 -5.60 18.22 -9.76
CA THR A 123 -6.78 17.95 -8.92
C THR A 123 -6.72 16.54 -8.36
N SER A 124 -7.11 16.38 -7.09
CA SER A 124 -7.18 15.08 -6.43
C SER A 124 -8.59 14.73 -5.97
N LYS A 125 -8.99 13.48 -6.15
CA LYS A 125 -10.24 12.91 -5.62
C LYS A 125 -9.94 11.68 -4.77
N VAL A 126 -10.66 11.53 -3.66
CA VAL A 126 -10.62 10.34 -2.79
C VAL A 126 -11.93 9.59 -2.91
N SER A 127 -11.87 8.28 -3.11
CA SER A 127 -13.04 7.39 -3.07
C SER A 127 -12.77 6.25 -2.08
N GLU A 128 -13.71 5.98 -1.18
CA GLU A 128 -13.68 4.84 -0.26
C GLU A 128 -14.34 3.62 -0.91
N TRP A 129 -13.76 2.44 -0.69
CA TRP A 129 -14.24 1.17 -1.20
C TRP A 129 -14.23 0.08 -0.12
N GLY A 130 -14.91 -1.03 -0.41
CA GLY A 130 -14.82 -2.25 0.37
C GLY A 130 -13.41 -2.85 0.35
N ASP A 131 -13.10 -3.70 1.34
CA ASP A 131 -11.78 -4.31 1.51
C ASP A 131 -11.40 -5.25 0.35
N ASP A 132 -12.38 -5.77 -0.38
CA ASP A 132 -12.19 -6.61 -1.56
C ASP A 132 -11.47 -5.89 -2.70
N VAL A 133 -11.75 -4.60 -2.90
CA VAL A 133 -11.10 -3.76 -3.93
C VAL A 133 -9.61 -3.58 -3.65
N CYS A 134 -9.22 -3.49 -2.37
CA CYS A 134 -7.80 -3.33 -1.99
C CYS A 134 -7.07 -4.67 -1.80
N ARG A 135 -7.75 -5.81 -1.87
CA ARG A 135 -7.10 -7.12 -1.71
C ARG A 135 -5.98 -7.33 -2.74
N PRO A 136 -6.18 -7.09 -4.06
CA PRO A 136 -5.09 -7.19 -5.03
C PRO A 136 -3.94 -6.23 -4.74
N SER A 137 -4.23 -4.96 -4.40
CA SER A 137 -3.21 -3.96 -4.07
C SER A 137 -2.38 -4.36 -2.85
N THR A 138 -3.02 -4.88 -1.80
CA THR A 138 -2.35 -5.36 -0.59
C THR A 138 -1.44 -6.56 -0.90
N GLN A 139 -1.91 -7.50 -1.73
CA GLN A 139 -1.09 -8.64 -2.18
C GLN A 139 0.12 -8.19 -2.99
N ILE A 140 -0.07 -7.25 -3.93
CA ILE A 140 1.02 -6.67 -4.72
C ILE A 140 2.03 -5.98 -3.81
N GLY A 141 1.59 -5.18 -2.83
CA GLY A 141 2.48 -4.53 -1.86
C GLY A 141 3.28 -5.52 -1.02
N GLY A 142 2.65 -6.60 -0.55
CA GLY A 142 3.34 -7.68 0.15
C GLY A 142 4.38 -8.39 -0.73
N ARG A 143 4.02 -8.69 -1.98
CA ARG A 143 4.92 -9.31 -2.98
C ARG A 143 6.07 -8.39 -3.36
N ALA A 144 5.83 -7.10 -3.54
CA ALA A 144 6.87 -6.11 -3.82
C ALA A 144 7.86 -6.00 -2.65
N ARG A 145 7.40 -6.02 -1.40
CA ARG A 145 8.29 -6.08 -0.22
C ARG A 145 9.11 -7.37 -0.17
N LEU A 146 8.48 -8.52 -0.46
CA LEU A 146 9.20 -9.79 -0.55
C LEU A 146 10.29 -9.75 -1.64
N ALA A 147 9.96 -9.24 -2.81
CA ALA A 147 10.91 -9.07 -3.90
C ALA A 147 12.05 -8.10 -3.52
N LEU A 148 11.73 -7.01 -2.84
CA LEU A 148 12.71 -6.05 -2.32
C LEU A 148 13.71 -6.72 -1.37
N THR A 149 13.22 -7.52 -0.41
CA THR A 149 14.07 -8.27 0.53
C THR A 149 14.98 -9.23 -0.21
N ARG A 150 14.45 -10.01 -1.17
CA ARG A 150 15.23 -10.99 -1.93
C ARG A 150 16.27 -10.33 -2.82
N ILE A 151 15.92 -9.28 -3.56
CA ILE A 151 16.85 -8.53 -4.41
C ILE A 151 17.96 -7.88 -3.57
N SER A 152 17.63 -7.39 -2.38
CA SER A 152 18.61 -6.81 -1.45
C SER A 152 19.58 -7.87 -0.92
N SER A 153 19.13 -9.10 -0.71
CA SER A 153 19.96 -10.19 -0.17
C SER A 153 20.80 -10.94 -1.21
N MET A 154 20.52 -10.78 -2.51
CA MET A 154 21.30 -11.42 -3.58
C MET A 154 22.74 -10.88 -3.62
N ASN A 155 23.69 -11.66 -4.14
CA ASN A 155 25.00 -11.11 -4.49
C ASN A 155 24.87 -10.15 -5.67
N ALA A 156 25.72 -9.14 -5.73
CA ALA A 156 25.70 -8.18 -6.83
C ALA A 156 25.93 -8.86 -8.20
N GLU A 157 26.77 -9.89 -8.25
CA GLU A 157 27.06 -10.68 -9.46
C GLU A 157 25.85 -11.51 -9.92
N ASP A 158 24.98 -11.89 -8.98
CA ASP A 158 23.77 -12.66 -9.25
C ASP A 158 22.59 -11.78 -9.71
N LEU A 159 22.75 -10.46 -9.79
CA LEU A 159 21.70 -9.56 -10.30
C LEU A 159 21.65 -9.58 -11.84
N SER A 160 21.26 -10.73 -12.39
CA SER A 160 20.94 -10.95 -13.80
C SER A 160 19.48 -11.39 -13.95
N LEU A 161 18.91 -11.24 -15.15
CA LEU A 161 17.50 -11.52 -15.42
C LEU A 161 17.08 -12.91 -14.93
N THR A 162 17.80 -13.96 -15.34
CA THR A 162 17.49 -15.35 -14.98
C THR A 162 17.66 -15.63 -13.48
N ARG A 163 18.72 -15.12 -12.87
CA ARG A 163 19.01 -15.34 -11.44
C ARG A 163 17.99 -14.62 -10.56
N VAL A 164 17.62 -13.39 -10.92
CA VAL A 164 16.56 -12.64 -10.22
C VAL A 164 15.21 -13.35 -10.40
N GLN A 165 14.87 -13.81 -11.61
CA GLN A 165 13.62 -14.56 -11.83
C GLN A 165 13.56 -15.82 -10.93
N ASN A 166 14.64 -16.60 -10.89
CA ASN A 166 14.71 -17.79 -10.05
C ASN A 166 14.63 -17.46 -8.55
N ALA A 167 15.22 -16.35 -8.12
CA ALA A 167 15.14 -15.90 -6.73
C ALA A 167 13.74 -15.42 -6.35
N LEU A 168 13.04 -14.71 -7.25
CA LEU A 168 11.70 -14.18 -7.00
C LEU A 168 10.61 -15.24 -7.11
N ASP A 169 10.73 -16.17 -8.05
CA ASP A 169 9.73 -17.22 -8.27
C ASP A 169 10.33 -18.63 -8.34
N PRO A 170 10.92 -19.13 -7.24
CA PRO A 170 11.54 -20.46 -7.22
C PRO A 170 10.52 -21.59 -7.44
N THR A 171 9.26 -21.33 -7.08
CA THR A 171 8.15 -22.28 -7.20
C THR A 171 7.31 -22.12 -8.48
N ARG A 172 7.69 -21.19 -9.37
CA ARG A 172 6.98 -20.89 -10.64
C ARG A 172 5.48 -20.61 -10.47
N ARG A 173 5.12 -19.91 -9.40
CA ARG A 173 3.73 -19.50 -9.08
C ARG A 173 3.26 -18.29 -9.88
N ARG A 174 4.08 -17.78 -10.82
CA ARG A 174 3.75 -16.68 -11.75
C ARG A 174 3.32 -15.40 -11.04
N SER A 175 3.82 -15.17 -9.84
CA SER A 175 3.54 -13.93 -9.08
C SER A 175 4.52 -12.79 -9.43
N PHE A 176 5.62 -13.14 -10.09
CA PHE A 176 6.67 -12.23 -10.51
C PHE A 176 7.12 -12.61 -11.92
N ASP A 177 7.23 -11.61 -12.79
CA ASP A 177 7.82 -11.75 -14.11
C ASP A 177 8.87 -10.64 -14.32
N VAL A 178 10.14 -11.03 -14.33
CA VAL A 178 11.28 -10.11 -14.47
C VAL A 178 11.43 -9.76 -15.94
N LYS A 179 11.01 -8.54 -16.29
CA LYS A 179 11.02 -8.05 -17.66
C LYS A 179 12.39 -7.59 -18.11
N ASN A 180 13.14 -6.92 -17.24
CA ASN A 180 14.42 -6.33 -17.62
C ASN A 180 15.37 -6.14 -16.42
N VAL A 181 16.68 -6.21 -16.68
CA VAL A 181 17.74 -5.89 -15.71
C VAL A 181 18.79 -5.03 -16.40
N VAL A 182 18.95 -3.80 -15.90
CA VAL A 182 19.86 -2.80 -16.47
C VAL A 182 20.94 -2.44 -15.46
N ARG A 183 22.21 -2.64 -15.82
CA ARG A 183 23.36 -2.24 -15.02
C ARG A 183 24.02 -1.00 -15.64
N ARG A 184 24.12 0.09 -14.87
CA ARG A 184 24.80 1.32 -15.31
C ARG A 184 25.39 2.06 -14.11
N GLY A 185 26.68 2.40 -14.17
CA GLY A 185 27.34 3.27 -13.19
C GLY A 185 27.23 2.80 -11.74
N GLY A 186 27.48 1.50 -11.48
CA GLY A 186 27.35 0.92 -10.13
C GLY A 186 25.92 0.81 -9.61
N ILE A 187 24.91 0.99 -10.48
CA ILE A 187 23.50 0.83 -10.14
C ILE A 187 22.91 -0.27 -11.00
N VAL A 188 22.14 -1.16 -10.37
CA VAL A 188 21.31 -2.15 -11.05
C VAL A 188 19.85 -1.76 -10.89
N ARG A 189 19.14 -1.64 -12.01
CA ARG A 189 17.69 -1.45 -12.07
C ARG A 189 17.04 -2.72 -12.59
N ILE A 190 16.04 -3.21 -11.88
CA ILE A 190 15.33 -4.45 -12.18
C ILE A 190 13.86 -4.08 -12.35
N PHE A 191 13.27 -4.43 -13.48
CA PHE A 191 11.86 -4.19 -13.78
C PHE A 191 11.14 -5.52 -13.65
N VAL A 192 10.16 -5.57 -12.74
CA VAL A 192 9.40 -6.78 -12.42
C VAL A 192 7.92 -6.46 -12.49
N LEU A 193 7.20 -7.22 -13.29
CA LEU A 193 5.75 -7.25 -13.26
C LEU A 193 5.31 -8.10 -12.06
N VAL A 194 4.60 -7.50 -11.13
CA VAL A 194 4.08 -8.14 -9.93
C VAL A 194 2.58 -8.30 -10.10
N SER A 195 2.11 -9.55 -10.21
CA SER A 195 0.69 -9.83 -10.36
C SER A 195 0.05 -10.09 -8.99
N SER A 196 -1.27 -9.93 -8.87
CA SER A 196 -2.06 -10.43 -7.73
C SER A 196 -2.38 -11.93 -7.87
N SER A 197 -3.04 -12.52 -6.89
CA SER A 197 -3.54 -13.91 -7.04
C SER A 197 -4.62 -13.93 -8.12
N GLY A 198 -4.58 -14.92 -9.02
CA GLY A 198 -5.48 -14.96 -10.18
C GLY A 198 -5.13 -13.98 -11.31
N ALA A 199 -4.08 -13.15 -11.13
CA ALA A 199 -3.63 -12.13 -12.09
C ALA A 199 -4.70 -11.08 -12.48
N GLU A 200 -5.62 -10.77 -11.58
CA GLU A 200 -6.65 -9.73 -11.81
C GLU A 200 -6.07 -8.32 -11.89
N VAL A 201 -4.97 -8.07 -11.17
CA VAL A 201 -4.25 -6.80 -11.16
C VAL A 201 -2.77 -7.09 -11.30
N GLU A 202 -2.10 -6.32 -12.14
CA GLU A 202 -0.66 -6.36 -12.32
C GLU A 202 -0.08 -4.98 -12.14
N GLN A 203 1.09 -4.91 -11.51
CA GLN A 203 1.81 -3.67 -11.30
C GLN A 203 3.28 -3.85 -11.65
N CYS A 204 3.77 -2.99 -12.53
CA CYS A 204 5.19 -2.89 -12.79
C CYS A 204 5.91 -2.22 -11.63
N TYR A 205 7.04 -2.79 -11.24
CA TYR A 205 7.91 -2.28 -10.20
C TYR A 205 9.32 -2.13 -10.73
N ARG A 206 9.90 -0.96 -10.47
CA ARG A 206 11.33 -0.69 -10.64
C ARG A 206 12.04 -0.83 -9.31
N PHE A 207 12.85 -1.88 -9.20
CA PHE A 207 13.78 -2.05 -8.08
C PHE A 207 15.12 -1.43 -8.44
N THR A 208 15.68 -0.62 -7.55
CA THR A 208 16.99 0.01 -7.76
C THR A 208 17.93 -0.39 -6.64
N ARG A 209 19.05 -1.00 -6.98
CA ARG A 209 20.10 -1.41 -6.03
C ARG A 209 21.42 -0.78 -6.43
N ARG A 210 22.09 -0.12 -5.48
CA ARG A 210 23.50 0.28 -5.64
C ARG A 210 24.38 -0.95 -5.46
N VAL A 211 25.48 -1.00 -6.18
CA VAL A 211 26.48 -2.06 -6.09
C VAL A 211 27.78 -1.37 -5.71
N SER A 212 28.04 -1.36 -4.40
CA SER A 212 29.24 -0.79 -3.81
C SER A 212 30.30 -1.90 -3.67
N GLY A 213 31.57 -1.60 -3.97
CA GLY A 213 32.68 -2.54 -3.72
C GLY A 213 33.04 -2.70 -2.23
N SER A 214 32.48 -1.85 -1.37
CA SER A 214 32.69 -1.83 0.08
C SER A 214 31.55 -2.53 0.81
N GLY A 215 31.86 -3.41 1.77
CA GLY A 215 30.95 -4.33 2.48
C GLY A 215 29.80 -3.74 3.32
N THR A 216 29.32 -2.54 3.01
CA THR A 216 28.01 -2.06 3.44
C THR A 216 26.90 -2.81 2.71
N GLN A 217 25.91 -3.28 3.47
CA GLN A 217 24.76 -3.99 2.94
C GLN A 217 23.95 -3.07 2.00
N ASP A 218 24.14 -3.22 0.69
CA ASP A 218 23.49 -2.38 -0.31
C ASP A 218 21.97 -2.62 -0.31
N THR A 219 21.21 -1.72 0.31
CA THR A 219 19.74 -1.77 0.32
C THR A 219 19.18 -1.39 -1.04
N ALA A 220 18.25 -2.19 -1.57
CA ALA A 220 17.48 -1.79 -2.74
C ALA A 220 16.33 -0.85 -2.37
N THR A 221 15.78 -0.16 -3.35
CA THR A 221 14.49 0.55 -3.28
C THR A 221 13.50 -0.06 -4.28
N ALA A 222 12.20 0.08 -4.02
CA ALA A 222 11.14 -0.36 -4.92
C ALA A 222 10.15 0.79 -5.15
N VAL A 223 9.81 1.04 -6.42
CA VAL A 223 8.86 2.07 -6.83
C VAL A 223 7.92 1.46 -7.87
N PRO A 224 6.59 1.56 -7.70
CA PRO A 224 5.64 1.19 -8.74
C PRO A 224 5.81 2.14 -9.95
N THR A 225 5.91 1.57 -11.14
CA THR A 225 5.96 2.28 -12.41
C THR A 225 4.75 1.89 -13.25
N PRO A 226 4.16 2.82 -14.02
CA PRO A 226 3.02 2.48 -14.88
C PRO A 226 3.36 1.43 -15.94
N PHE A 227 4.64 1.33 -16.31
CA PHE A 227 5.13 0.45 -17.37
C PHE A 227 6.37 -0.34 -16.94
N CYS A 228 6.51 -1.53 -17.54
CA CYS A 228 7.72 -2.32 -17.69
C CYS A 228 7.98 -2.41 -19.20
#